data_AF-A0A6N9SKT9-F1
#
_entry.id   AF-A0A6N9SKT9-F1
#
_cell.length_a   1.000
_cell.length_b   1.000
_cell.length_c   1.000
_cell.angle_alpha   90.00
_cell.angle_beta   90.00
_cell.angle_gamma   90.00
#
_symmetry.space_group_name_H-M   'P 1'
#
loop_
_entity.id
_entity.type
_entity.pdbx_description
1 polymer ?
#
loop_
_entity_poly.entity_id
_entity_poly.type
_entity_poly.pdbx_seq_one_letter_code
_entity_poly.pdbx_strand_id
1 'polypeptide(L)'
;MNMERGAAAVEFAIVFPIMLLVMFGIVEFGTMMYDQIMVTNAAREGARWGSVQSVSLTHPVSCSDPGIAAIQGSSPCSGSGSGSACMVASNYAASTLISYQGKSNSPSVSVNCNTFGSGSTSGAAIEVTVNYTFQGLGFGILSAVQGSSNLSSTAVMYYE
;
A
#
# COMPACT_ATOMS: atom_id res chain seq x y z
N MET A 1 -2.65 32.58 -52.19
CA MET A 1 -3.26 32.50 -50.85
C MET A 1 -3.32 31.02 -50.45
N ASN A 2 -2.33 30.47 -49.74
CA ASN A 2 -2.37 29.08 -49.23
C ASN A 2 -1.34 28.78 -48.10
N MET A 3 -0.67 29.79 -47.52
CA MET A 3 0.38 29.56 -46.51
C MET A 3 -0.16 29.45 -45.07
N GLU A 4 -1.42 29.84 -44.83
CA GLU A 4 -2.01 29.86 -43.49
C GLU A 4 -2.40 28.46 -42.99
N ARG A 5 -2.68 27.52 -43.90
CA ARG A 5 -3.09 26.14 -43.55
C ARG A 5 -1.97 25.28 -42.97
N GLY A 6 -0.71 25.59 -43.28
CA GLY A 6 0.45 24.87 -42.74
C GLY A 6 0.91 25.39 -41.38
N ALA A 7 0.77 26.70 -41.15
CA ALA A 7 1.19 27.35 -39.90
C ALA A 7 0.43 26.80 -38.69
N ALA A 8 -0.90 26.64 -38.80
CA ALA A 8 -1.73 26.08 -37.72
C ALA A 8 -1.36 24.64 -37.32
N ALA A 9 -0.91 23.82 -38.29
CA ALA A 9 -0.48 22.45 -38.01
C ALA A 9 0.85 22.41 -37.23
N VAL A 10 1.77 23.34 -37.52
CA VAL A 10 3.06 23.47 -36.82
C VAL A 10 2.87 24.01 -35.40
N GLU A 11 1.98 24.99 -35.22
CA GLU A 11 1.63 25.51 -33.89
C GLU A 11 1.05 24.41 -32.98
N PHE A 12 0.14 23.59 -33.51
CA PHE A 12 -0.40 22.46 -32.77
C PHE A 12 0.67 21.42 -32.42
N ALA A 13 1.60 21.11 -33.35
CA ALA A 13 2.65 20.13 -33.12
C ALA A 13 3.60 20.51 -31.96
N ILE A 14 3.75 21.81 -31.65
CA ILE A 14 4.59 22.30 -30.55
C ILE A 14 3.82 22.32 -29.22
N VAL A 15 2.53 22.66 -29.24
CA VAL A 15 1.69 22.72 -28.02
C VAL A 15 1.28 21.31 -27.56
N PHE A 16 1.03 20.40 -28.49
CA PHE A 16 0.61 19.02 -28.21
C PHE A 16 1.53 18.25 -27.23
N PRO A 17 2.88 18.22 -27.38
CA PRO A 17 3.74 17.52 -26.43
C PRO A 17 3.73 18.12 -25.02
N ILE A 18 3.58 19.43 -24.88
CA ILE A 18 3.46 20.10 -23.56
C ILE A 18 2.12 19.72 -22.91
N MET A 19 1.04 19.72 -23.69
CA MET A 19 -0.29 19.34 -23.21
C MET A 19 -0.32 17.88 -22.74
N LEU A 20 0.33 16.97 -23.49
CA LEU A 20 0.51 15.58 -23.09
C LEU A 20 1.34 15.43 -21.81
N LEU A 21 2.43 16.19 -21.66
CA LEU A 21 3.26 16.16 -20.45
C LEU A 21 2.43 16.54 -19.21
N VAL A 22 1.61 17.59 -19.31
CA VAL A 22 0.73 18.01 -18.21
C VAL A 22 -0.34 16.95 -17.93
N MET A 23 -0.98 16.38 -18.96
CA MET A 23 -1.98 15.33 -18.81
C MET A 23 -1.40 14.09 -18.11
N PHE A 24 -0.25 13.58 -18.57
CA PHE A 24 0.42 12.46 -17.93
C PHE A 24 0.86 12.79 -16.51
N GLY A 25 1.34 14.01 -16.25
CA GLY A 25 1.68 14.47 -14.90
C GLY A 25 0.49 14.44 -13.93
N ILE A 26 -0.70 14.88 -14.38
CA ILE A 26 -1.93 14.86 -13.57
C ILE A 26 -2.38 13.41 -13.29
N VAL A 27 -2.38 12.55 -14.30
CA VAL A 27 -2.76 11.14 -14.16
C VAL A 27 -1.82 10.43 -13.18
N GLU A 28 -0.52 10.60 -13.35
CA GLU A 28 0.50 9.99 -12.50
C GLU A 28 0.34 10.43 -11.04
N PHE A 29 0.19 11.75 -10.81
CA PHE A 29 -0.03 12.29 -9.47
C PHE A 29 -1.33 11.78 -8.84
N GLY A 30 -2.41 11.71 -9.62
CA GLY A 30 -3.70 11.17 -9.16
C GLY A 30 -3.59 9.72 -8.72
N THR A 31 -2.85 8.90 -9.47
CA THR A 31 -2.66 7.47 -9.15
C THR A 31 -1.76 7.25 -7.93
N MET A 32 -0.72 8.06 -7.77
CA MET A 32 0.12 8.03 -6.57
C MET A 32 -0.66 8.36 -5.30
N MET A 33 -1.51 9.40 -5.36
CA MET A 33 -2.38 9.76 -4.24
C MET A 33 -3.43 8.68 -3.95
N TYR A 34 -4.00 8.09 -5.00
CA TYR A 34 -4.94 6.97 -4.88
C TYR A 34 -4.31 5.77 -4.16
N ASP A 35 -3.11 5.36 -4.58
CA ASP A 35 -2.39 4.24 -3.95
C ASP A 35 -2.07 4.53 -2.48
N GLN A 36 -1.71 5.76 -2.13
CA GLN A 36 -1.49 6.15 -0.73
C GLN A 36 -2.74 5.94 0.13
N ILE A 37 -3.92 6.33 -0.36
CA ILE A 37 -5.19 6.13 0.35
C ILE A 37 -5.49 4.64 0.50
N MET A 38 -5.28 3.85 -0.57
CA MET A 38 -5.52 2.40 -0.54
C MET A 38 -4.60 1.68 0.44
N VAL A 39 -3.32 2.06 0.51
CA VAL A 39 -2.34 1.51 1.46
C VAL A 39 -2.76 1.80 2.91
N THR A 40 -3.25 3.00 3.21
CA THR A 40 -3.79 3.33 4.54
C THR A 40 -5.04 2.53 4.89
N ASN A 41 -5.96 2.37 3.93
CA ASN A 41 -7.17 1.56 4.13
C ASN A 41 -6.81 0.09 4.36
N ALA A 42 -5.84 -0.45 3.61
CA ALA A 42 -5.33 -1.81 3.78
C ALA A 42 -4.76 -2.03 5.19
N ALA A 43 -3.95 -1.09 5.68
CA ALA A 43 -3.39 -1.15 7.03
C ALA A 43 -4.49 -1.14 8.10
N ARG A 44 -5.50 -0.29 7.94
CA ARG A 44 -6.66 -0.22 8.85
C ARG A 44 -7.47 -1.51 8.86
N GLU A 45 -7.70 -2.12 7.71
CA GLU A 45 -8.45 -3.36 7.60
C GLU A 45 -7.69 -4.53 8.25
N GLY A 46 -6.38 -4.62 8.03
CA GLY A 46 -5.52 -5.58 8.73
C GLY A 46 -5.55 -5.38 10.25
N ALA A 47 -5.46 -4.13 10.71
CA ALA A 47 -5.49 -3.81 12.14
C ALA A 47 -6.85 -4.13 12.79
N ARG A 48 -7.96 -3.84 12.09
CA ARG A 48 -9.33 -4.20 12.53
C ARG A 48 -9.51 -5.71 12.62
N TRP A 49 -9.04 -6.45 11.62
CA TRP A 49 -9.11 -7.92 11.65
C TRP A 49 -8.31 -8.45 12.84
N GLY A 50 -7.08 -7.94 13.04
CA GLY A 50 -6.23 -8.33 14.15
C GLY A 50 -6.83 -8.02 15.52
N SER A 51 -7.51 -6.87 15.69
CA SER A 51 -8.09 -6.47 16.98
C SER A 51 -9.32 -7.29 17.36
N VAL A 52 -10.04 -7.88 16.40
CA VAL A 52 -11.18 -8.75 16.68
C VAL A 52 -10.75 -10.19 16.98
N GLN A 53 -9.57 -10.59 16.51
CA GLN A 53 -9.00 -11.92 16.72
C GLN A 53 -8.49 -12.09 18.16
N SER A 54 -9.39 -12.19 19.12
CA SER A 54 -9.06 -12.50 20.51
C SER A 54 -8.61 -13.96 20.62
N VAL A 55 -7.30 -14.19 20.71
CA VAL A 55 -6.84 -15.45 21.26
C VAL A 55 -7.19 -15.41 22.73
N SER A 56 -8.18 -16.22 23.15
CA SER A 56 -8.56 -16.39 24.56
C SER A 56 -7.39 -17.04 25.30
N LEU A 57 -6.40 -16.24 25.66
CA LEU A 57 -5.21 -16.71 26.35
C LEU A 57 -5.40 -16.43 27.84
N THR A 58 -5.42 -17.51 28.61
CA THR A 58 -5.38 -17.51 30.08
C THR A 58 -4.05 -16.98 30.63
N HIS A 59 -3.14 -16.52 29.76
CA HIS A 59 -1.80 -16.04 30.07
C HIS A 59 -1.45 -14.77 29.29
N PRO A 60 -0.52 -13.96 29.81
CA PRO A 60 0.09 -12.86 29.09
C PRO A 60 0.66 -13.29 27.73
N VAL A 61 0.24 -12.61 26.68
CA VAL A 61 0.50 -12.99 25.28
C VAL A 61 1.65 -12.13 24.76
N SER A 62 2.63 -12.77 24.12
CA SER A 62 3.77 -12.13 23.47
C SER A 62 3.72 -12.41 21.97
N CYS A 63 4.21 -11.51 21.13
CA CYS A 63 4.33 -11.65 19.68
C CYS A 63 4.68 -13.07 19.17
N SER A 64 5.58 -13.74 19.89
CA SER A 64 6.12 -15.04 19.54
C SER A 64 5.21 -16.24 19.86
N ASP A 65 4.05 -16.01 20.47
CA ASP A 65 3.13 -17.10 20.83
C ASP A 65 2.45 -17.69 19.59
N PRO A 66 2.36 -19.03 19.47
CA PRO A 66 1.80 -19.70 18.30
C PRO A 66 0.31 -19.37 18.05
N GLY A 67 -0.41 -18.90 19.07
CA GLY A 67 -1.79 -18.41 18.92
C GLY A 67 -1.89 -17.06 18.18
N ILE A 68 -0.85 -16.22 18.25
CA ILE A 68 -0.79 -14.88 17.65
C ILE A 68 -0.14 -14.91 16.26
N ALA A 69 0.36 -16.07 15.81
CA ALA A 69 0.87 -16.27 14.44
C ALA A 69 -0.20 -16.04 13.36
N ALA A 70 -1.49 -16.08 13.73
CA ALA A 70 -2.58 -15.65 12.86
C ALA A 70 -2.68 -14.12 12.74
N ILE A 71 -2.14 -13.33 13.68
CA ILE A 71 -2.18 -11.86 13.65
C ILE A 71 -0.85 -11.31 13.13
N GLN A 72 0.26 -11.89 13.57
CA GLN A 72 1.61 -11.51 13.13
C GLN A 72 1.92 -12.01 11.73
N GLY A 73 2.67 -11.19 10.98
CA GLY A 73 3.22 -11.60 9.70
C GLY A 73 3.94 -10.45 9.02
N SER A 74 4.94 -10.80 8.23
CA SER A 74 5.59 -9.89 7.29
C SER A 74 5.47 -10.43 5.87
N SER A 75 5.38 -9.54 4.88
CA SER A 75 5.34 -9.92 3.47
C SER A 75 6.63 -10.62 3.04
N PRO A 76 6.55 -11.70 2.23
CA PRO A 76 5.33 -12.37 1.77
C PRO A 76 4.61 -13.10 2.91
N CYS A 77 3.38 -12.68 3.20
CA CYS A 77 2.59 -13.14 4.33
C CYS A 77 2.35 -14.64 4.19
N SER A 78 3.02 -15.44 5.02
CA SER A 78 2.98 -16.91 4.94
C SER A 78 2.30 -17.44 6.20
N GLY A 79 1.08 -17.97 6.09
CA GLY A 79 0.35 -18.56 7.21
C GLY A 79 -0.69 -19.59 6.74
N SER A 80 -0.78 -20.74 7.42
CA SER A 80 -1.81 -21.76 7.19
C SER A 80 -2.98 -21.56 8.15
N GLY A 81 -4.14 -21.12 7.63
CA GLY A 81 -5.42 -21.07 8.35
C GLY A 81 -6.03 -19.66 8.47
N SER A 82 -7.36 -19.57 8.23
CA SER A 82 -8.33 -18.47 8.47
C SER A 82 -8.02 -17.01 8.08
N GLY A 83 -6.89 -16.71 7.44
CA GLY A 83 -6.46 -15.34 7.17
C GLY A 83 -5.59 -14.80 8.30
N SER A 84 -4.74 -13.83 8.00
CA SER A 84 -3.93 -13.11 8.98
C SER A 84 -4.02 -11.62 8.75
N ALA A 85 -3.75 -10.79 9.76
CA ALA A 85 -3.77 -9.32 9.57
C ALA A 85 -2.82 -8.89 8.43
N CYS A 86 -1.68 -9.57 8.31
CA CYS A 86 -0.76 -9.44 7.18
C CYS A 86 -1.41 -9.85 5.85
N MET A 87 -2.06 -11.02 5.77
CA MET A 87 -2.74 -11.49 4.55
C MET A 87 -3.91 -10.59 4.15
N VAL A 88 -4.71 -10.10 5.09
CA VAL A 88 -5.83 -9.18 4.82
C VAL A 88 -5.30 -7.86 4.26
N ALA A 89 -4.31 -7.24 4.93
CA ALA A 89 -3.72 -5.99 4.46
C ALA A 89 -3.00 -6.16 3.11
N SER A 90 -2.24 -7.24 2.92
CA SER A 90 -1.52 -7.49 1.67
C SER A 90 -2.46 -7.83 0.51
N ASN A 91 -3.52 -8.62 0.72
CA ASN A 91 -4.49 -8.94 -0.31
C ASN A 91 -5.33 -7.71 -0.70
N TYR A 92 -5.77 -6.93 0.29
CA TYR A 92 -6.46 -5.66 0.05
C TYR A 92 -5.59 -4.75 -0.81
N ALA A 93 -4.36 -4.47 -0.37
CA ALA A 93 -3.44 -3.63 -1.12
C ALA A 93 -3.15 -4.21 -2.52
N ALA A 94 -2.76 -5.48 -2.65
CA ALA A 94 -2.43 -6.09 -3.94
C ALA A 94 -3.60 -6.05 -4.94
N SER A 95 -4.85 -6.15 -4.47
CA SER A 95 -6.05 -6.09 -5.31
C SER A 95 -6.48 -4.68 -5.69
N THR A 96 -6.18 -3.67 -4.87
CA THR A 96 -6.65 -2.29 -5.10
C THR A 96 -5.62 -1.38 -5.75
N LEU A 97 -4.33 -1.73 -5.66
CA LEU A 97 -3.23 -0.93 -6.19
C LEU A 97 -3.18 -0.94 -7.71
N ILE A 98 -2.91 0.23 -8.30
CA ILE A 98 -2.80 0.38 -9.75
C ILE A 98 -1.37 0.05 -10.18
N SER A 99 -1.20 -1.03 -10.97
CA SER A 99 0.08 -1.35 -11.62
C SER A 99 0.07 -0.92 -13.07
N TYR A 100 1.18 -0.35 -13.51
CA TYR A 100 1.46 -0.10 -14.92
C TYR A 100 2.49 -1.09 -15.46
N GLN A 101 2.43 -1.35 -16.78
CA GLN A 101 3.42 -2.16 -17.51
C GLN A 101 3.56 -3.63 -17.02
N GLY A 102 2.54 -4.19 -16.38
CA GLY A 102 2.58 -5.59 -15.91
C GLY A 102 3.57 -5.86 -14.78
N LYS A 103 4.08 -4.81 -14.10
CA LYS A 103 4.89 -4.98 -12.89
C LYS A 103 4.04 -5.57 -11.76
N SER A 104 4.62 -6.41 -10.90
CA SER A 104 3.88 -7.07 -9.82
C SER A 104 3.53 -6.10 -8.69
N ASN A 105 2.26 -6.09 -8.29
CA ASN A 105 1.77 -5.40 -7.10
C ASN A 105 2.13 -6.18 -5.85
N SER A 106 3.37 -6.04 -5.37
CA SER A 106 3.82 -6.68 -4.13
C SER A 106 4.05 -5.65 -3.02
N PRO A 107 3.01 -5.27 -2.25
CA PRO A 107 3.18 -4.46 -1.06
C PRO A 107 3.90 -5.27 0.05
N SER A 108 4.90 -4.66 0.66
CA SER A 108 5.57 -5.19 1.85
C SER A 108 4.79 -4.78 3.10
N VAL A 109 4.07 -5.71 3.71
CA VAL A 109 3.35 -5.53 4.96
C VAL A 109 4.22 -6.04 6.10
N SER A 110 4.20 -5.36 7.24
CA SER A 110 4.78 -5.83 8.47
C SER A 110 3.80 -5.54 9.61
N VAL A 111 3.34 -6.59 10.28
CA VAL A 111 2.50 -6.47 11.46
C VAL A 111 3.37 -6.58 12.70
N ASN A 112 3.35 -5.54 13.52
CA ASN A 112 4.02 -5.51 14.80
C ASN A 112 3.00 -5.64 15.94
N CYS A 113 3.26 -6.57 16.85
CA CYS A 113 2.45 -6.80 18.04
C CYS A 113 3.22 -6.51 19.33
N ASN A 114 4.36 -5.79 19.28
CA ASN A 114 5.16 -5.50 20.49
C ASN A 114 4.43 -4.61 21.51
N THR A 115 3.27 -4.07 21.15
CA THR A 115 2.36 -3.35 22.04
C THR A 115 1.34 -4.24 22.73
N PHE A 116 1.38 -5.56 22.53
CA PHE A 116 0.84 -6.52 23.48
C PHE A 116 1.81 -6.53 24.65
N GLY A 117 1.58 -5.64 25.61
CA GLY A 117 2.16 -5.84 26.94
C GLY A 117 1.85 -7.27 27.35
N SER A 118 2.86 -7.98 27.85
CA SER A 118 2.74 -9.34 28.34
C SER A 118 1.65 -9.40 29.42
N GLY A 119 0.41 -9.61 29.00
CA GLY A 119 -0.79 -9.52 29.82
C GLY A 119 -1.96 -9.04 28.98
N SER A 120 -2.73 -9.97 28.40
CA SER A 120 -4.02 -9.63 27.77
C SER A 120 -5.02 -9.17 28.84
N THR A 121 -4.90 -7.90 29.20
CA THR A 121 -5.95 -7.08 29.76
C THR A 121 -6.30 -6.07 28.67
N SER A 122 -7.58 -5.83 28.38
CA SER A 122 -8.06 -4.84 27.41
C SER A 122 -7.15 -3.62 27.27
N GLY A 123 -6.79 -3.23 26.04
CA GLY A 123 -5.91 -2.10 25.75
C GLY A 123 -4.58 -2.41 25.02
N ALA A 124 -4.31 -3.67 24.65
CA ALA A 124 -3.16 -4.00 23.78
C ALA A 124 -3.38 -3.44 22.36
N ALA A 125 -2.38 -2.76 21.79
CA ALA A 125 -2.47 -2.24 20.43
C ALA A 125 -1.88 -3.21 19.41
N ILE A 126 -2.44 -3.25 18.21
CA ILE A 126 -1.85 -3.90 17.03
C ILE A 126 -1.44 -2.80 16.06
N GLU A 127 -0.18 -2.84 15.62
CA GLU A 127 0.37 -1.92 14.64
C GLU A 127 0.58 -2.66 13.32
N VAL A 128 -0.11 -2.24 12.27
CA VAL A 128 0.04 -2.77 10.92
C VAL A 128 0.71 -1.70 10.06
N THR A 129 1.90 -2.00 9.57
CA THR A 129 2.61 -1.16 8.61
C THR A 129 2.53 -1.77 7.23
N VAL A 130 2.10 -1.00 6.25
CA VAL A 130 2.07 -1.38 4.83
C VAL A 130 2.99 -0.43 4.09
N ASN A 131 4.02 -0.99 3.46
CA ASN A 131 4.93 -0.29 2.59
C ASN A 131 4.74 -0.77 1.16
N TYR A 132 4.71 0.15 0.21
CA TYR A 132 4.45 -0.10 -1.19
C TYR A 132 5.38 0.76 -2.04
N THR A 133 5.90 0.18 -3.12
CA THR A 133 6.71 0.92 -4.08
C THR A 133 5.85 1.30 -5.27
N PHE A 134 5.59 2.59 -5.43
CA PHE A 134 4.78 3.08 -6.55
C PHE A 134 5.55 2.92 -7.86
N GLN A 135 4.90 2.34 -8.87
CA GLN A 135 5.47 2.06 -10.19
C GLN A 135 4.56 2.68 -11.27
N GLY A 136 4.65 4.01 -11.44
CA GLY A 136 3.84 4.76 -12.40
C GLY A 136 4.28 4.62 -13.87
N LEU A 137 3.53 5.24 -14.78
CA LEU A 137 3.79 5.25 -16.23
C LEU A 137 5.03 6.07 -16.58
N GLY A 138 5.19 7.24 -15.95
CA GLY A 138 6.29 8.18 -16.19
C GLY A 138 7.46 7.98 -15.23
N PHE A 139 7.18 7.68 -13.97
CA PHE A 139 8.21 7.36 -12.99
C PHE A 139 8.75 5.94 -13.14
N GLY A 140 8.06 4.99 -13.78
CA GLY A 140 8.58 3.62 -13.98
C GLY A 140 9.71 3.49 -15.01
N ILE A 141 9.78 4.42 -15.98
CA ILE A 141 10.90 4.57 -16.93
C ILE A 141 12.02 5.45 -16.35
N LEU A 142 11.68 6.44 -15.52
CA LEU A 142 12.63 7.28 -14.80
C LEU A 142 13.11 6.69 -13.46
N SER A 143 12.50 5.63 -12.94
CA SER A 143 12.85 5.01 -11.64
C SER A 143 14.22 4.35 -11.68
N ALA A 144 14.71 3.99 -12.88
CA ALA A 144 16.09 3.58 -13.09
C ALA A 144 17.10 4.74 -12.92
N VAL A 145 16.62 5.99 -12.97
CA VAL A 145 17.41 7.24 -12.89
C VAL A 145 17.18 8.00 -11.57
N GLN A 146 15.97 7.94 -10.97
CA GLN A 146 15.58 8.82 -9.86
C GLN A 146 15.25 8.10 -8.53
N GLY A 147 15.40 6.77 -8.47
CA GLY A 147 15.12 5.99 -7.24
C GLY A 147 13.64 5.67 -7.05
N SER A 148 13.36 4.63 -6.25
CA SER A 148 12.01 4.10 -6.01
C SER A 148 11.19 5.00 -5.09
N SER A 149 10.00 5.44 -5.54
CA SER A 149 9.01 6.16 -4.72
C SER A 149 8.34 5.19 -3.74
N ASN A 150 8.89 5.08 -2.53
CA ASN A 150 8.31 4.26 -1.46
C ASN A 150 7.19 5.04 -0.74
N LEU A 151 5.99 4.46 -0.72
CA LEU A 151 4.82 4.90 0.03
C LEU A 151 4.66 3.97 1.24
N SER A 152 4.71 4.52 2.46
CA SER A 152 4.52 3.75 3.69
C SER A 152 3.37 4.34 4.49
N SER A 153 2.51 3.48 5.03
CA SER A 153 1.44 3.87 5.95
C SER A 153 1.32 2.87 7.09
N THR A 154 1.07 3.39 8.29
CA THR A 154 0.93 2.60 9.51
C THR A 154 -0.43 2.87 10.14
N ALA A 155 -1.12 1.82 10.54
CA ALA A 155 -2.37 1.88 11.27
C ALA A 155 -2.24 1.17 12.61
N VAL A 156 -2.78 1.80 13.66
CA VAL A 156 -2.81 1.24 15.02
C VAL A 156 -4.26 1.12 15.47
N MET A 157 -4.64 -0.05 15.98
CA MET A 157 -5.94 -0.26 16.65
C MET A 157 -5.73 -0.87 18.04
N TYR A 158 -6.52 -0.43 19.01
CA TYR A 158 -6.52 -0.96 20.35
C TYR A 158 -7.56 -2.07 20.49
N TYR A 159 -7.20 -3.12 21.20
CA TYR A 159 -8.11 -4.17 21.62
C TYR A 159 -9.03 -3.67 22.74
N GLU A 160 -10.34 -3.80 22.55
CA GLU A 160 -11.36 -3.51 23.55
C GLU A 160 -11.69 -4.72 24.44
#